data_AF-A0A931Z0F3-F1
#
_entry.id   AF-A0A931Z0F3-F1
#
_cell.length_a   1.000
_cell.length_b   1.000
_cell.length_c   1.000
_cell.angle_alpha   90.00
_cell.angle_beta   90.00
_cell.angle_gamma   90.00
#
_symmetry.space_group_name_H-M   'P 1'
#
loop_
_entity.id
_entity.type
_entity.pdbx_description
1 polymer ?
#
loop_
_entity_poly.entity_id
_entity_poly.type
_entity_poly.pdbx_seq_one_letter_code
_entity_poly.pdbx_strand_id
1 'polypeptide(L)'
;ARARHLRGLAPVAPAWHWLCGDRAVRATLDWFTGVAGGPAALTGGDVIALGVPRGPAVARVLAAVRDARLDGTITTRAMEEEHVRHWLAKGG
;
A
#
# COMPACT_ATOMS: atom_id res chain seq x y z
N ALA A 1 2.87 -6.95 6.22
CA ALA A 1 2.15 -5.70 5.92
C ALA A 1 0.66 -5.96 6.07
N ARG A 2 -0.03 -5.22 6.95
CA ARG A 2 -1.43 -5.46 7.32
C ARG A 2 -2.37 -5.00 6.19
N ALA A 3 -2.03 -3.88 5.55
CA ALA A 3 -2.73 -3.36 4.38
C ALA A 3 -2.82 -4.38 3.22
N ARG A 4 -1.72 -5.10 2.94
CA ARG A 4 -1.67 -6.12 1.89
C ARG A 4 -2.70 -7.23 2.11
N HIS A 5 -2.81 -7.69 3.36
CA HIS A 5 -3.74 -8.74 3.73
C HIS A 5 -5.19 -8.29 3.50
N LEU A 6 -5.54 -7.08 3.93
CA LEU A 6 -6.87 -6.51 3.76
C LEU A 6 -7.24 -6.26 2.28
N ARG A 7 -6.27 -5.86 1.44
CA ARG A 7 -6.48 -5.71 -0.03
C ARG A 7 -6.68 -7.04 -0.76
N GLY A 8 -6.19 -8.15 -0.18
CA GLY A 8 -6.38 -9.48 -0.74
C GLY A 8 -7.74 -10.11 -0.41
N LEU A 9 -8.52 -9.51 0.48
CA LEU A 9 -9.85 -9.99 0.82
C LEU A 9 -10.85 -9.69 -0.31
N ALA A 10 -11.88 -10.54 -0.41
CA ALA A 10 -13.01 -10.27 -1.29
C ALA A 10 -13.64 -8.90 -0.95
N PRO A 11 -14.15 -8.12 -1.92
CA PRO A 11 -14.60 -6.75 -1.70
C PRO A 11 -15.65 -6.58 -0.59
N VAL A 12 -16.50 -7.59 -0.39
CA VAL A 12 -17.57 -7.59 0.63
C VAL A 12 -17.10 -8.04 2.02
N ALA A 13 -15.98 -8.78 2.10
CA ALA A 13 -15.51 -9.36 3.35
C ALA A 13 -15.18 -8.27 4.42
N PRO A 14 -14.54 -7.13 4.09
CA PRO A 14 -14.36 -6.04 5.05
C PRO A 14 -15.67 -5.53 5.66
N ALA A 15 -16.73 -5.37 4.86
CA ALA A 15 -18.02 -4.89 5.36
C ALA A 15 -18.69 -5.92 6.29
N TRP A 16 -18.64 -7.20 5.94
CA TRP A 16 -19.14 -8.28 6.78
C TRP A 16 -18.38 -8.39 8.10
N HIS A 17 -17.05 -8.33 8.06
CA HIS A 17 -16.21 -8.33 9.26
C HIS A 17 -16.44 -7.10 10.15
N TRP A 18 -16.76 -5.94 9.58
CA TRP A 18 -17.13 -4.76 10.37
C TRP A 18 -18.46 -4.96 11.12
N LEU A 19 -19.46 -5.53 10.43
CA LEU A 19 -20.80 -5.77 11.00
C LEU A 19 -20.78 -6.82 12.12
N CYS A 20 -20.12 -7.95 11.88
CA CYS A 20 -20.13 -9.10 12.78
C CYS A 20 -18.93 -9.16 13.74
N GLY A 21 -17.90 -8.35 13.51
CA GLY A 21 -16.67 -8.35 14.29
C GLY A 21 -16.74 -7.55 15.60
N ASP A 22 -15.77 -7.84 16.47
CA ASP A 22 -15.58 -7.13 17.73
C ASP A 22 -14.97 -5.72 17.53
N ARG A 23 -14.77 -5.01 18.66
CA ARG A 23 -14.21 -3.66 18.65
C ARG A 23 -12.82 -3.58 18.01
N ALA A 24 -11.98 -4.61 18.17
CA ALA A 24 -10.63 -4.61 17.61
C ALA A 24 -10.66 -4.80 16.09
N VAL A 25 -11.56 -5.65 15.59
CA VAL A 25 -11.81 -5.82 14.15
C VAL A 25 -12.36 -4.53 13.54
N ARG A 26 -13.35 -3.88 14.18
CA ARG A 26 -13.92 -2.61 13.71
C ARG A 26 -12.86 -1.50 13.67
N ALA A 27 -12.12 -1.30 14.76
CA ALA A 27 -11.03 -0.33 14.79
C ALA A 27 -9.98 -0.59 13.70
N THR A 28 -9.77 -1.87 13.35
CA THR A 28 -8.85 -2.23 12.28
C THR A 28 -9.35 -1.84 10.91
N LEU A 29 -10.63 -2.02 10.65
CA LEU A 29 -11.27 -1.70 9.38
C LEU A 29 -11.50 -0.19 9.25
N ASP A 30 -11.90 0.49 10.32
CA ASP A 30 -12.01 1.96 10.38
C ASP A 30 -10.68 2.64 10.09
N TRP A 31 -9.57 2.09 10.61
CA TRP A 31 -8.23 2.52 10.21
C TRP A 31 -8.00 2.31 8.71
N PHE A 32 -8.30 1.12 8.18
CA PHE A 32 -8.03 0.81 6.78
C PHE A 32 -8.85 1.67 5.80
N THR A 33 -10.10 1.97 6.15
CA THR A 33 -10.99 2.82 5.36
C THR A 33 -10.73 4.31 5.58
N GLY A 34 -10.34 4.74 6.79
CA GLY A 34 -9.98 6.11 7.13
C GLY A 34 -8.59 6.52 6.63
N VAL A 35 -7.64 5.57 6.56
CA VAL A 35 -6.30 5.75 5.96
C VAL A 35 -6.30 5.48 4.46
N ALA A 36 -7.46 5.22 3.82
CA ALA A 36 -7.60 5.27 2.36
C ALA A 36 -7.39 6.69 1.77
N GLY A 37 -6.59 7.52 2.45
CA GLY A 37 -6.06 8.81 2.05
C GLY A 37 -5.14 8.68 0.84
N GLY A 38 -5.78 8.60 -0.33
CA GLY A 38 -5.23 8.97 -1.61
C GLY A 38 -4.25 7.96 -2.24
N PRO A 39 -4.07 8.03 -3.58
CA PRO A 39 -3.04 7.29 -4.27
C PRO A 39 -1.63 7.66 -3.73
N ALA A 40 -0.65 6.78 -3.94
CA ALA A 40 0.76 7.10 -3.71
C ALA A 40 1.13 8.44 -4.37
N ALA A 41 2.02 9.22 -3.74
CA ALA A 41 2.47 10.47 -4.33
C ALA A 41 3.34 10.23 -5.58
N LEU A 42 3.99 9.07 -5.68
CA LEU A 42 4.67 8.60 -6.88
C LEU A 42 3.70 8.04 -7.91
N THR A 43 3.85 8.52 -9.13
CA THR A 43 3.22 7.97 -10.33
C THR A 43 4.07 6.85 -10.93
N GLY A 44 3.50 6.10 -11.89
CA GLY A 44 4.28 5.13 -12.66
C GLY A 44 5.44 5.76 -13.42
N GLY A 45 5.29 7.01 -13.88
CA GLY A 45 6.37 7.75 -14.54
C GLY A 45 7.54 8.05 -13.61
N ASP A 46 7.25 8.48 -12.38
CA ASP A 46 8.27 8.74 -11.36
C ASP A 46 9.07 7.47 -11.03
N VAL A 47 8.37 6.35 -10.89
CA VAL A 47 8.97 5.04 -10.59
C VAL A 47 9.89 4.56 -11.72
N ILE A 48 9.50 4.79 -12.98
CA ILE A 48 10.35 4.49 -14.14
C ILE A 48 11.58 5.38 -14.16
N ALA A 49 11.43 6.67 -13.83
CA ALA A 49 12.56 7.61 -13.74
C ALA A 49 13.56 7.24 -12.63
N LEU A 50 13.09 6.57 -11.57
CA LEU A 50 13.94 6.00 -10.51
C LEU A 50 14.66 4.70 -10.93
N GLY A 51 14.43 4.20 -12.15
CA GLY A 51 15.14 3.04 -12.71
C GLY A 51 14.37 1.73 -12.64
N VAL A 52 13.10 1.73 -12.25
CA VAL A 52 12.28 0.50 -12.29
C VAL A 52 11.91 0.18 -13.74
N PRO A 53 12.17 -1.05 -14.23
CA PRO A 53 11.85 -1.42 -15.60
C PRO A 53 10.35 -1.37 -15.85
N ARG A 54 9.96 -0.79 -17.00
CA ARG A 54 8.56 -0.72 -17.42
C ARG A 54 7.92 -2.10 -17.44
N GLY A 55 6.66 -2.17 -17.00
CA GLY A 55 5.86 -3.40 -16.98
C GLY A 55 5.45 -3.82 -15.57
N PRO A 56 5.26 -5.13 -15.31
CA PRO A 56 4.71 -5.61 -14.03
C PRO A 56 5.52 -5.20 -12.79
N ALA A 57 6.81 -4.93 -12.94
CA ALA A 57 7.66 -4.43 -11.85
C ALA A 57 7.18 -3.08 -11.30
N VAL A 58 6.75 -2.15 -12.17
CA VAL A 58 6.18 -0.86 -11.77
C VAL A 58 4.90 -1.07 -10.95
N ALA A 59 4.02 -1.98 -11.39
CA ALA A 59 2.80 -2.30 -10.65
C ALA A 59 3.11 -2.91 -9.28
N ARG A 60 4.09 -3.83 -9.20
CA ARG A 60 4.54 -4.45 -7.94
C ARG A 60 5.08 -3.42 -6.96
N VAL A 61 5.97 -2.52 -7.39
CA VAL A 61 6.58 -1.54 -6.48
C VAL A 61 5.58 -0.48 -6.04
N LEU A 62 4.68 -0.01 -6.92
CA LEU A 62 3.60 0.91 -6.55
C LEU A 62 2.63 0.27 -5.56
N ALA A 63 2.33 -1.03 -5.73
CA ALA A 63 1.52 -1.77 -4.77
C ALA A 63 2.21 -1.90 -3.40
N ALA A 64 3.53 -2.10 -3.38
CA ALA A 64 4.31 -2.16 -2.14
C ALA A 64 4.39 -0.80 -1.43
N VAL A 65 4.62 0.29 -2.18
CA VAL A 65 4.58 1.66 -1.65
C VAL A 65 3.19 1.95 -1.06
N ARG A 66 2.12 1.59 -1.77
CA ARG A 66 0.75 1.74 -1.26
C ARG A 66 0.51 0.96 0.03
N ASP A 67 0.99 -0.29 0.13
CA ASP A 67 0.90 -1.05 1.38
C ASP A 67 1.63 -0.35 2.52
N ALA A 68 2.85 0.13 2.26
CA ALA A 68 3.68 0.79 3.26
C ALA A 68 3.07 2.13 3.73
N ARG A 69 2.42 2.87 2.84
CA ARG A 69 1.65 4.07 3.21
C ARG A 69 0.43 3.74 4.06
N LEU A 70 -0.34 2.73 3.63
CA LEU A 70 -1.51 2.29 4.37
C LEU A 70 -1.11 1.81 5.77
N ASP A 71 0.00 1.06 5.89
CA ASP A 71 0.59 0.63 7.17
C ASP A 71 1.17 1.80 8.00
N GLY A 72 1.15 3.05 7.51
CA GLY A 72 1.67 4.24 8.19
C GLY A 72 3.20 4.34 8.23
N THR A 73 3.90 3.40 7.59
CA THR A 73 5.37 3.35 7.55
C THR A 73 5.98 4.34 6.56
N ILE A 74 5.21 4.81 5.58
CA ILE A 74 5.61 5.82 4.60
C ILE A 74 4.56 6.92 4.60
N THR A 75 4.94 8.14 4.98
CA THR A 75 4.01 9.27 5.03
C THR A 75 4.38 10.39 4.05
N THR A 76 5.60 10.37 3.53
CA THR A 76 6.13 11.43 2.65
C THR A 76 6.64 10.88 1.32
N ARG A 77 6.65 11.73 0.29
CA ARG A 77 7.20 11.39 -1.03
C ARG A 77 8.66 10.94 -0.96
N ALA A 78 9.50 11.61 -0.16
CA ALA A 78 10.91 11.24 -0.01
C ALA A 78 11.08 9.80 0.53
N MET A 79 10.22 9.40 1.46
CA MET A 79 10.19 8.02 1.97
C MET A 79 9.68 7.02 0.92
N GLU A 80 8.75 7.41 0.04
CA GLU A 80 8.33 6.57 -1.09
C GLU A 80 9.51 6.31 -2.04
N GLU A 81 10.27 7.34 -2.40
CA GLU A 81 11.44 7.22 -3.27
C GLU A 81 12.52 6.32 -2.66
N GLU A 82 12.81 6.50 -1.36
CA GLU A 82 13.77 5.65 -0.66
C GLU A 82 13.34 4.19 -0.63
N HIS A 83 12.05 3.94 -0.43
CA HIS A 83 11.49 2.59 -0.49
C HIS A 83 11.65 1.95 -1.87
N VAL A 84 11.47 2.73 -2.95
CA VAL A 84 11.69 2.26 -4.33
C VAL A 84 13.18 1.95 -4.56
N ARG A 85 14.10 2.79 -4.08
CA ARG A 85 15.56 2.53 -4.16
C ARG A 85 15.94 1.26 -3.40
N HIS A 86 15.41 1.07 -2.20
CA HIS A 86 15.59 -0.15 -1.41
C HIS A 86 15.03 -1.39 -2.13
N TRP A 87 13.90 -1.27 -2.83
CA TRP A 87 13.32 -2.37 -3.60
C TRP A 87 14.23 -2.78 -4.78
N LEU A 88 14.78 -1.79 -5.50
CA LEU A 88 15.75 -2.03 -6.58
C LEU A 88 17.03 -2.71 -6.07
N ALA A 89 17.56 -2.26 -4.93
CA ALA A 89 18.74 -2.87 -4.32
C ALA A 89 18.53 -4.33 -3.89
N LYS A 90 17.29 -4.74 -3.63
CA LYS A 90 16.92 -6.11 -3.22
C LYS A 90 16.60 -7.05 -4.40
N GLY A 91 16.64 -6.59 -5.64
CA GLY A 91 16.47 -7.45 -6.81
C GLY A 91 15.02 -7.81 -7.19
N GLY A 92 14.02 -7.18 -6.57
CA GLY A 92 12.65 -7.10 -7.09
C GLY A 92 11.65 -8.22 -6.77
#